data_AF-A0A9D2RGV9-F1
#
_entry.id   AF-A0A9D2RGV9-F1
#
_cell.length_a   1.000
_cell.length_b   1.000
_cell.length_c   1.000
_cell.angle_alpha   90.00
_cell.angle_beta   90.00
_cell.angle_gamma   90.00
#
_symmetry.space_group_name_H-M   'P 1'
#
loop_
_entity.id
_entity.type
_entity.pdbx_description
1 polymer ?
#
loop_
_entity_poly.entity_id
_entity_poly.type
_entity_poly.pdbx_seq_one_letter_code
_entity_poly.pdbx_strand_id
1 'polypeptide(L)'
;MDFTLILLTLFIVWQVLRVRYQRAHIALLGQQLAQFQLEKHMETLTSGYTRAIQDSSESRQLQIFDTLHQTEYAVAAQLQGLAKALDKLDPKITQFGVWPICVPFVERVLPSAARDFRQLVALHAAGIKRLVDNDDQLEIKPRAFHLSAELYLFQHSCHWFCKSKTVADARLLVRHQVDYKKVLASVSEQTRRQYEQWLH
;
A
#
# COMPACT_ATOMS: atom_id res chain seq x y z
N MET A 1 19.31 -39.93 6.50
CA MET A 1 18.57 -39.35 7.64
C MET A 1 19.14 -37.98 8.04
N ASP A 2 20.43 -37.73 7.85
CA ASP A 2 21.05 -36.44 8.23
C ASP A 2 20.60 -35.27 7.33
N PHE A 3 20.48 -35.47 6.02
CA PHE A 3 20.04 -34.42 5.09
C PHE A 3 18.61 -33.93 5.36
N THR A 4 17.69 -34.84 5.67
CA THR A 4 16.30 -34.51 6.03
C THR A 4 16.23 -33.71 7.33
N LEU A 5 17.06 -34.08 8.32
CA LEU A 5 17.15 -33.34 9.59
C LEU A 5 17.72 -31.94 9.37
N ILE A 6 18.79 -31.80 8.57
CA ILE A 6 19.39 -30.50 8.24
C ILE A 6 18.36 -29.59 7.55
N LEU A 7 17.65 -30.08 6.54
CA LEU A 7 16.61 -29.30 5.85
C LEU A 7 15.49 -28.86 6.79
N LEU A 8 15.05 -29.75 7.68
CA LEU A 8 14.02 -29.45 8.67
C LEU A 8 14.51 -28.38 9.68
N THR A 9 15.75 -28.48 10.16
CA THR A 9 16.35 -27.46 11.03
C THR A 9 16.45 -26.11 10.33
N LEU A 10 16.94 -26.08 9.08
CA LEU A 10 17.02 -24.84 8.30
C LEU A 10 15.64 -24.21 8.08
N PHE A 11 14.62 -25.02 7.78
CA PHE A 11 13.26 -24.54 7.61
C PHE A 11 12.70 -23.94 8.91
N ILE A 12 12.90 -24.60 10.06
CA ILE A 12 12.45 -24.09 11.37
C ILE A 12 13.14 -22.77 11.69
N VAL A 13 14.47 -22.70 11.52
CA VAL A 13 15.24 -21.46 11.75
C VAL A 13 14.72 -20.35 10.86
N TRP A 14 14.52 -20.61 9.57
CA TRP A 14 13.97 -19.64 8.62
C TRP A 14 12.57 -19.16 9.04
N GLN A 15 11.66 -20.06 9.45
CA GLN A 15 10.32 -19.68 9.91
C GLN A 15 10.37 -18.80 11.15
N VAL A 16 11.20 -19.12 12.14
CA VAL A 16 11.35 -18.32 13.35
C VAL A 16 11.87 -16.92 13.02
N LEU A 17 12.91 -16.81 12.18
CA LEU A 17 13.45 -15.52 11.74
C LEU A 17 12.41 -14.71 10.96
N ARG A 18 11.69 -15.35 10.03
CA ARG A 18 10.62 -14.73 9.25
C ARG A 18 9.51 -14.17 10.15
N VAL A 19 9.03 -14.94 11.14
CA VAL A 19 7.98 -14.49 12.05
C VAL A 19 8.44 -13.28 12.87
N ARG A 20 9.66 -13.31 13.40
CA ARG A 20 10.23 -12.18 14.17
C ARG A 20 10.35 -10.93 13.31
N TYR A 21 10.88 -11.07 12.10
CA TYR A 21 11.03 -9.98 11.14
C TYR A 21 9.68 -9.35 10.80
N GLN A 22 8.69 -10.16 10.42
CA GLN A 22 7.34 -9.67 10.09
C GLN A 22 6.65 -9.01 11.30
N ARG A 23 6.81 -9.55 12.51
CA ARG A 23 6.25 -8.93 13.73
C ARG A 23 6.84 -7.55 13.97
N ALA A 24 8.14 -7.36 13.73
CA ALA A 24 8.78 -6.05 13.87
C ALA A 24 8.19 -5.03 12.88
N HIS A 25 8.03 -5.40 11.60
CA HIS A 25 7.45 -4.50 10.58
C HIS A 25 5.98 -4.20 10.84
N ILE A 26 5.19 -5.19 11.27
CA ILE A 26 3.78 -5.00 11.63
C ILE A 26 3.66 -4.07 12.84
N ALA A 27 4.49 -4.26 13.87
CA ALA A 27 4.49 -3.41 15.04
C ALA A 27 4.89 -1.97 14.68
N LEU A 28 5.94 -1.81 13.86
CA LEU A 28 6.41 -0.51 13.40
C LEU A 28 5.31 0.23 12.61
N LEU A 29 4.75 -0.40 11.59
CA LEU A 29 3.72 0.21 10.76
C LEU A 29 2.44 0.46 11.58
N GLY A 30 2.04 -0.49 12.42
CA GLY A 30 0.88 -0.37 13.30
C GLY A 30 1.00 0.81 14.26
N GLN A 31 2.18 1.04 14.84
CA GLN A 31 2.43 2.18 15.73
C GLN A 31 2.28 3.51 14.99
N GLN A 32 2.77 3.62 13.75
CA GLN A 32 2.62 4.84 12.96
C GLN A 32 1.17 5.04 12.52
N LEU A 33 0.48 3.98 12.10
CA LEU A 33 -0.92 4.04 11.67
C LEU A 33 -1.90 4.35 12.80
N ALA A 34 -1.60 3.97 14.05
CA ALA A 34 -2.50 4.15 15.20
C ALA A 34 -2.90 5.61 15.48
N GLN A 35 -2.14 6.57 14.95
CA GLN A 35 -2.41 8.01 15.10
C GLN A 35 -3.44 8.53 14.07
N PHE A 36 -3.84 7.69 13.12
CA PHE A 36 -4.70 8.07 11.99
C PHE A 36 -5.95 7.20 11.92
N GLN A 37 -6.95 7.66 11.17
CA GLN A 37 -8.18 6.91 10.87
C GLN A 37 -8.17 6.39 9.42
N LEU A 38 -6.97 6.13 8.89
CA LEU A 38 -6.77 5.80 7.47
C LEU A 38 -7.57 4.59 7.06
N GLU A 39 -7.52 3.48 7.81
CA GLU A 39 -8.24 2.26 7.44
C GLU A 39 -9.76 2.51 7.28
N LYS A 40 -10.37 3.20 8.24
CA LYS A 40 -11.80 3.54 8.20
C LYS A 40 -12.14 4.46 7.03
N HIS A 41 -11.35 5.51 6.80
CA HIS A 41 -11.59 6.43 5.69
C HIS A 41 -11.40 5.76 4.33
N MET A 42 -10.37 4.92 4.19
CA MET A 42 -10.13 4.15 2.97
C MET A 42 -11.26 3.15 2.69
N GLU A 43 -11.78 2.47 3.71
CA GLU A 43 -12.94 1.58 3.57
C GLU A 43 -14.19 2.35 3.12
N THR A 44 -14.41 3.54 3.70
CA THR A 44 -15.50 4.44 3.32
C THR A 44 -15.41 4.85 1.85
N LEU A 45 -14.22 5.28 1.39
CA LEU A 45 -14.00 5.67 0.00
C LEU A 45 -14.17 4.51 -0.97
N THR A 46 -13.49 3.38 -0.72
CA THR A 46 -13.50 2.22 -1.63
C THR A 46 -14.90 1.61 -1.78
N SER A 47 -15.65 1.53 -0.68
CA SER A 47 -17.06 1.10 -0.71
C SER A 47 -17.96 2.14 -1.37
N GLY A 48 -17.75 3.42 -1.09
CA GLY A 48 -18.50 4.53 -1.67
C GLY A 48 -18.35 4.63 -3.18
N TYR A 49 -17.12 4.54 -3.70
CA TYR A 49 -16.84 4.58 -5.13
C TYR A 49 -17.43 3.39 -5.86
N THR A 50 -17.29 2.18 -5.33
CA THR A 50 -17.88 0.98 -5.93
C THR A 50 -19.40 1.15 -6.06
N ARG A 51 -20.06 1.65 -5.01
CA ARG A 51 -21.50 1.93 -5.03
C ARG A 51 -21.86 3.01 -6.04
N ALA A 52 -21.14 4.13 -6.05
CA ALA A 52 -21.40 5.22 -6.97
C ALA A 52 -21.24 4.77 -8.43
N ILE A 53 -20.21 4.00 -8.76
CA ILE A 53 -19.96 3.52 -10.13
C ILE A 53 -21.05 2.53 -10.58
N GLN A 54 -21.61 1.73 -9.67
CA GLN A 54 -22.64 0.74 -9.98
C GLN A 54 -24.07 1.30 -10.02
N ASP A 55 -24.32 2.50 -9.51
CA ASP A 55 -25.66 3.09 -9.51
C ASP A 55 -26.08 3.55 -10.92
N SER A 56 -27.32 3.23 -11.32
CA SER A 56 -27.84 3.56 -12.64
C SER A 56 -28.30 5.01 -12.79
N SER A 57 -28.54 5.73 -11.68
CA SER A 57 -29.07 7.09 -11.66
C SER A 57 -27.96 8.12 -11.47
N GLU A 58 -27.71 8.93 -12.50
CA GLU A 58 -26.66 9.96 -12.46
C GLU A 58 -26.78 10.92 -11.28
N SER A 59 -28.00 11.35 -10.94
CA SER A 59 -28.22 12.22 -9.78
C SER A 59 -27.84 11.57 -8.45
N ARG A 60 -28.08 10.27 -8.29
CA ARG A 60 -27.65 9.50 -7.11
C ARG A 60 -26.14 9.28 -7.09
N GLN A 61 -25.53 9.02 -8.26
CA GLN A 61 -24.08 8.91 -8.37
C GLN A 61 -23.39 10.17 -7.86
N LEU A 62 -23.82 11.34 -8.37
CA LEU A 62 -23.29 12.64 -7.95
C LEU A 62 -23.48 12.87 -6.46
N GLN A 63 -24.68 12.58 -5.94
CA GLN A 63 -24.94 12.69 -4.50
C GLN A 63 -24.00 11.83 -3.67
N ILE A 64 -23.72 10.59 -4.08
CA ILE A 64 -22.77 9.72 -3.37
C ILE A 64 -21.37 10.33 -3.42
N PHE A 65 -20.89 10.77 -4.60
CA PHE A 65 -19.56 11.38 -4.71
C PHE A 65 -19.41 12.63 -3.85
N ASP A 66 -20.43 13.49 -3.77
CA ASP A 66 -20.41 14.68 -2.93
C ASP A 66 -20.21 14.34 -1.45
N THR A 67 -20.80 13.23 -0.96
CA THR A 67 -20.60 12.78 0.43
C THR A 67 -19.18 12.26 0.70
N LEU A 68 -18.45 11.83 -0.34
CA LEU A 68 -17.11 11.26 -0.18
C LEU A 68 -16.02 12.33 -0.16
N HIS A 69 -16.28 13.52 -0.72
CA HIS A 69 -15.29 14.59 -0.88
C HIS A 69 -14.53 14.89 0.42
N GLN A 70 -15.22 15.11 1.54
CA GLN A 70 -14.54 15.38 2.82
C GLN A 70 -13.62 14.21 3.26
N THR A 71 -14.00 12.97 2.97
CA THR A 71 -13.20 11.79 3.27
C THR A 71 -11.96 11.69 2.37
N GLU A 72 -12.06 12.11 1.11
CA GLU A 72 -10.92 12.21 0.18
C GLU A 72 -9.82 13.12 0.76
N TYR A 73 -10.19 14.33 1.17
CA TYR A 73 -9.27 15.29 1.81
C TYR A 73 -8.70 14.75 3.12
N ALA A 74 -9.52 14.08 3.93
CA ALA A 74 -9.06 13.46 5.17
C ALA A 74 -8.00 12.38 4.90
N VAL A 75 -8.20 11.50 3.90
CA VAL A 75 -7.21 10.47 3.54
C VAL A 75 -5.93 11.11 3.02
N ALA A 76 -6.02 12.10 2.12
CA ALA A 76 -4.85 12.78 1.59
C ALA A 76 -4.02 13.43 2.72
N ALA A 77 -4.68 14.16 3.63
CA ALA A 77 -4.01 14.79 4.76
C ALA A 77 -3.39 13.77 5.73
N GLN A 78 -4.10 12.68 6.04
CA GLN A 78 -3.59 11.64 6.93
C GLN A 78 -2.43 10.86 6.31
N LEU A 79 -2.44 10.58 5.00
CA LEU A 79 -1.32 9.95 4.32
C LEU A 79 -0.09 10.85 4.27
N GLN A 80 -0.26 12.16 4.05
CA GLN A 80 0.84 13.12 4.19
C GLN A 80 1.39 13.15 5.62
N GLY A 81 0.51 13.08 6.62
CA GLY A 81 0.90 12.95 8.02
C GLY A 81 1.71 11.67 8.29
N LEU A 82 1.24 10.53 7.77
CA LEU A 82 1.93 9.25 7.88
C LEU A 82 3.30 9.28 7.21
N ALA A 83 3.40 9.83 6.00
CA ALA A 83 4.67 9.98 5.29
C ALA A 83 5.67 10.81 6.12
N LYS A 84 5.22 11.95 6.69
CA LYS A 84 6.04 12.78 7.59
C LYS A 84 6.43 12.09 8.88
N ALA A 85 5.59 11.21 9.41
CA ALA A 85 5.90 10.43 10.62
C ALA A 85 6.95 9.36 10.33
N LEU A 86 6.80 8.64 9.21
CA LEU A 86 7.75 7.62 8.76
C LEU A 86 9.11 8.19 8.38
N ASP A 87 9.16 9.39 7.79
CA ASP A 87 10.41 10.06 7.39
C ASP A 87 11.38 10.28 8.57
N LYS A 88 10.84 10.44 9.78
CA LYS A 88 11.61 10.60 11.02
C LYS A 88 12.27 9.31 11.52
N LEU A 89 11.90 8.16 10.96
CA LEU A 89 12.45 6.86 11.37
C LEU A 89 13.81 6.59 10.73
N ASP A 90 14.62 5.76 11.40
CA ASP A 90 15.89 5.30 10.84
C ASP A 90 15.64 4.47 9.56
N PRO A 91 16.28 4.81 8.42
CA PRO A 91 16.18 4.03 7.18
C PRO A 91 16.42 2.52 7.38
N LYS A 92 17.29 2.14 8.32
CA LYS A 92 17.67 0.74 8.56
C LYS A 92 16.51 -0.13 9.07
N ILE A 93 15.49 0.48 9.67
CA ILE A 93 14.31 -0.25 10.17
C ILE A 93 13.11 -0.16 9.21
N THR A 94 13.20 0.65 8.16
CA THR A 94 12.16 0.82 7.13
C THR A 94 12.54 0.19 5.80
N GLN A 95 13.78 -0.29 5.66
CA GLN A 95 14.22 -1.07 4.50
C GLN A 95 13.69 -2.50 4.55
N PHE A 96 13.32 -3.02 3.38
CA PHE A 96 12.84 -4.39 3.24
C PHE A 96 13.14 -4.94 1.83
N GLY A 97 13.19 -6.27 1.71
CA GLY A 97 13.39 -6.94 0.44
C GLY A 97 12.14 -6.94 -0.44
N VAL A 98 12.30 -6.62 -1.73
CA VAL A 98 11.22 -6.54 -2.72
C VAL A 98 10.96 -7.87 -3.45
N TRP A 99 11.10 -9.00 -2.77
CA TRP A 99 10.92 -10.33 -3.37
C TRP A 99 9.51 -10.91 -3.14
N PRO A 100 9.09 -11.91 -3.98
CA PRO A 100 7.80 -12.60 -3.81
C PRO A 100 7.61 -13.21 -2.42
N ILE A 101 8.66 -13.88 -1.94
CA ILE A 101 8.73 -14.47 -0.61
C ILE A 101 9.54 -13.59 0.35
N CYS A 102 9.18 -13.65 1.64
CA CYS A 102 9.92 -12.95 2.69
C CYS A 102 11.26 -13.66 2.93
N VAL A 103 12.35 -13.00 2.60
CA VAL A 103 13.70 -13.41 3.02
C VAL A 103 14.14 -12.43 4.13
N PRO A 104 14.02 -12.82 5.40
CA PRO A 104 14.25 -11.90 6.51
C PRO A 104 15.70 -11.40 6.53
N PHE A 105 15.89 -10.12 6.81
CA PHE A 105 17.20 -9.45 6.92
C PHE A 105 18.04 -9.38 5.65
N VAL A 106 17.45 -9.65 4.47
CA VAL A 106 18.16 -9.55 3.19
C VAL A 106 18.75 -8.16 2.97
N GLU A 107 18.09 -7.11 3.45
CA GLU A 107 18.53 -5.72 3.32
C GLU A 107 19.90 -5.45 3.96
N ARG A 108 20.30 -6.29 4.92
CA ARG A 108 21.60 -6.18 5.61
C ARG A 108 22.74 -6.86 4.85
N VAL A 109 22.41 -7.79 3.95
CA VAL A 109 23.38 -8.64 3.24
C VAL A 109 23.48 -8.23 1.77
N LEU A 110 22.37 -7.85 1.16
CA LEU A 110 22.29 -7.44 -0.24
C LEU A 110 21.50 -6.12 -0.35
N PRO A 111 22.13 -4.97 -0.07
CA PRO A 111 21.45 -3.67 -0.06
C PRO A 111 20.80 -3.31 -1.40
N SER A 112 21.33 -3.79 -2.52
CA SER A 112 20.74 -3.57 -3.86
C SER A 112 19.36 -4.23 -4.04
N ALA A 113 19.05 -5.25 -3.24
CA ALA A 113 17.74 -5.94 -3.24
C ALA A 113 16.74 -5.34 -2.25
N ALA A 114 17.11 -4.28 -1.53
CA ALA A 114 16.26 -3.61 -0.57
C ALA A 114 15.71 -2.30 -1.13
N ARG A 115 14.52 -1.91 -0.64
CA ARG A 115 13.95 -0.59 -0.87
C ARG A 115 13.49 0.02 0.43
N ASP A 116 13.49 1.34 0.48
CA ASP A 116 13.05 2.10 1.65
C ASP A 116 11.54 2.34 1.59
N PHE A 117 10.83 1.82 2.59
CA PHE A 117 9.39 1.98 2.71
C PHE A 117 8.96 3.44 2.92
N ARG A 118 9.82 4.30 3.51
CA ARG A 118 9.51 5.72 3.71
C ARG A 118 9.27 6.43 2.38
N GLN A 119 10.14 6.16 1.40
CA GLN A 119 10.01 6.71 0.05
C GLN A 119 8.73 6.22 -0.64
N LEU A 120 8.38 4.95 -0.44
CA LEU A 120 7.17 4.38 -1.01
C LEU A 120 5.91 5.04 -0.46
N VAL A 121 5.83 5.29 0.86
CA VAL A 121 4.68 5.97 1.46
C VAL A 121 4.62 7.44 1.05
N ALA A 122 5.75 8.13 0.94
CA ALA A 122 5.81 9.49 0.42
C ALA A 122 5.27 9.58 -1.02
N LEU A 123 5.62 8.61 -1.87
CA LEU A 123 5.10 8.48 -3.23
C LEU A 123 3.56 8.34 -3.23
N HIS A 124 3.01 7.41 -2.44
CA HIS A 124 1.56 7.23 -2.33
C HIS A 124 0.85 8.49 -1.83
N ALA A 125 1.41 9.15 -0.82
CA ALA A 125 0.85 10.39 -0.28
C ALA A 125 0.81 11.51 -1.33
N ALA A 126 1.86 11.62 -2.16
CA ALA A 126 1.91 12.60 -3.24
C ALA A 126 0.92 12.28 -4.37
N GLY A 127 0.81 11.01 -4.79
CA GLY A 127 -0.14 10.57 -5.81
C GLY A 127 -1.59 10.84 -5.41
N ILE A 128 -1.96 10.44 -4.20
CA ILE A 128 -3.32 10.67 -3.67
C ILE A 128 -3.60 12.16 -3.52
N LYS A 129 -2.68 12.95 -2.96
CA LYS A 129 -2.87 14.40 -2.81
C LYS A 129 -3.18 15.06 -4.16
N ARG A 130 -2.43 14.73 -5.22
CA ARG A 130 -2.63 15.29 -6.56
C ARG A 130 -4.03 15.01 -7.11
N LEU A 131 -4.52 13.78 -6.96
CA LEU A 131 -5.85 13.41 -7.43
C LEU A 131 -6.98 14.02 -6.58
N VAL A 132 -6.73 14.28 -5.30
CA VAL A 132 -7.70 14.98 -4.43
C VAL A 132 -7.75 16.47 -4.74
N ASP A 133 -6.60 17.10 -4.95
CA ASP A 133 -6.51 18.51 -5.37
C ASP A 133 -7.15 18.72 -6.74
N ASN A 134 -7.03 17.70 -7.60
CA ASN A 134 -7.62 17.67 -8.93
C ASN A 134 -7.17 18.83 -9.82
N ASP A 135 -5.89 19.21 -9.74
CA ASP A 135 -5.29 20.27 -10.56
C ASP A 135 -5.45 19.99 -12.07
N ASP A 136 -5.46 18.71 -12.46
CA ASP A 136 -5.68 18.25 -13.84
C ASP A 136 -7.16 18.29 -14.28
N GLN A 137 -8.07 18.75 -13.39
CA GLN A 137 -9.51 18.90 -13.63
C GLN A 137 -10.18 17.64 -14.18
N LEU A 138 -9.79 16.48 -13.67
CA LEU A 138 -10.37 15.21 -14.07
C LEU A 138 -11.87 15.17 -13.71
N GLU A 139 -12.64 14.56 -14.59
CA GLU A 139 -14.04 14.23 -14.32
C GLU A 139 -14.14 13.30 -13.10
N ILE A 140 -15.26 13.41 -12.38
CA ILE A 140 -15.47 12.75 -11.07
C ILE A 140 -15.27 11.23 -11.15
N LYS A 141 -15.81 10.57 -12.18
CA LYS A 141 -15.73 9.11 -12.33
C LYS A 141 -14.30 8.61 -12.62
N PRO A 142 -13.59 9.10 -13.65
CA PRO A 142 -12.18 8.77 -13.85
C PRO A 142 -11.29 9.08 -12.63
N ARG A 143 -11.52 10.23 -11.96
CA ARG A 143 -10.77 10.61 -10.76
C ARG A 143 -10.98 9.62 -9.61
N ALA A 144 -12.23 9.24 -9.33
CA ALA A 144 -12.57 8.24 -8.33
C ALA A 144 -11.99 6.85 -8.65
N PHE A 145 -11.95 6.48 -9.94
CA PHE A 145 -11.30 5.25 -10.40
C PHE A 145 -9.79 5.27 -10.10
N HIS A 146 -9.09 6.34 -10.47
CA HIS A 146 -7.67 6.50 -10.15
C HIS A 146 -7.41 6.54 -8.65
N LEU A 147 -8.23 7.27 -7.88
CA LEU A 147 -8.09 7.32 -6.43
C LEU A 147 -8.26 5.93 -5.81
N SER A 148 -9.25 5.15 -6.27
CA SER A 148 -9.44 3.76 -5.82
C SER A 148 -8.18 2.91 -6.05
N ALA A 149 -7.57 3.03 -7.23
CA ALA A 149 -6.34 2.32 -7.55
C ALA A 149 -5.16 2.73 -6.65
N GLU A 150 -5.00 4.03 -6.37
CA GLU A 150 -3.95 4.52 -5.46
C GLU A 150 -4.13 3.97 -4.05
N LEU A 151 -5.37 3.95 -3.54
CA LEU A 151 -5.70 3.39 -2.23
C LEU A 151 -5.38 1.89 -2.16
N TYR A 152 -5.69 1.14 -3.22
CA TYR A 152 -5.38 -0.29 -3.31
C TYR A 152 -3.87 -0.54 -3.40
N LEU A 153 -3.13 0.29 -4.15
CA LEU A 153 -1.68 0.18 -4.26
C LEU A 153 -0.99 0.51 -2.92
N PHE A 154 -1.50 1.49 -2.18
CA PHE A 154 -1.03 1.81 -0.84
C PHE A 154 -1.28 0.66 0.15
N GLN A 155 -2.49 0.05 0.16
CA GLN A 155 -2.78 -1.13 0.97
C GLN A 155 -1.84 -2.29 0.63
N HIS A 156 -1.67 -2.56 -0.66
CA HIS A 156 -0.75 -3.58 -1.15
C HIS A 156 0.67 -3.34 -0.64
N SER A 157 1.17 -2.11 -0.77
CA SER A 157 2.50 -1.69 -0.32
C SER A 157 2.71 -1.90 1.18
N CYS A 158 1.71 -1.55 2.00
CA CYS A 158 1.72 -1.80 3.44
C CYS A 158 1.83 -3.29 3.77
N HIS A 159 1.07 -4.13 3.08
CA HIS A 159 1.12 -5.58 3.28
C HIS A 159 2.41 -6.21 2.77
N TRP A 160 2.99 -5.68 1.70
CA TRP A 160 4.27 -6.13 1.19
C TRP A 160 5.37 -5.84 2.22
N PHE A 161 5.42 -4.61 2.74
CA PHE A 161 6.36 -4.23 3.80
C PHE A 161 6.23 -5.12 5.04
N CYS A 162 5.00 -5.40 5.48
CA CYS A 162 4.74 -6.20 6.68
C CYS A 162 5.01 -7.70 6.50
N LYS A 163 4.85 -8.22 5.27
CA LYS A 163 4.81 -9.67 4.99
C LYS A 163 5.67 -10.03 3.79
N SER A 164 5.10 -10.05 2.58
CA SER A 164 5.78 -10.36 1.33
C SER A 164 4.89 -9.95 0.16
N LYS A 165 5.45 -9.88 -1.05
CA LYS A 165 4.68 -9.49 -2.24
C LYS A 165 3.54 -10.48 -2.51
N THR A 166 3.79 -11.79 -2.39
CA THR A 166 2.77 -12.82 -2.60
C THR A 166 1.58 -12.67 -1.65
N VAL A 167 1.81 -12.33 -0.38
CA VAL A 167 0.73 -12.09 0.59
C VAL A 167 -0.06 -10.83 0.23
N ALA A 168 0.63 -9.77 -0.19
CA ALA A 168 0.00 -8.53 -0.63
C ALA A 168 -0.85 -8.73 -1.90
N ASP A 169 -0.32 -9.43 -2.91
CA ASP A 169 -1.02 -9.79 -4.15
C ASP A 169 -2.28 -10.61 -3.84
N ALA A 170 -2.16 -11.63 -2.99
CA ALA A 170 -3.29 -12.48 -2.62
C ALA A 170 -4.38 -11.70 -1.88
N ARG A 171 -4.01 -10.81 -0.94
CA ARG A 171 -4.98 -10.00 -0.20
C ARG A 171 -5.72 -9.00 -1.10
N LEU A 172 -5.02 -8.42 -2.05
CA LEU A 172 -5.62 -7.52 -3.05
C LEU A 172 -6.68 -8.27 -3.88
N LEU A 173 -6.33 -9.45 -4.38
CA LEU A 173 -7.27 -10.29 -5.14
C LEU A 173 -8.48 -10.71 -4.30
N VAL A 174 -8.26 -11.22 -3.08
CA VAL A 174 -9.33 -11.71 -2.21
C VAL A 174 -10.28 -10.59 -1.78
N ARG A 175 -9.76 -9.40 -1.44
CA ARG A 175 -10.58 -8.31 -0.90
C ARG A 175 -11.26 -7.48 -1.98
N HIS A 176 -10.57 -7.22 -3.10
CA HIS A 176 -10.99 -6.23 -4.09
C HIS A 176 -11.21 -6.81 -5.48
N GLN A 177 -11.01 -8.13 -5.67
CA GLN A 177 -11.19 -8.83 -6.94
C GLN A 177 -10.39 -8.21 -8.09
N VAL A 178 -9.21 -7.67 -7.77
CA VAL A 178 -8.29 -7.03 -8.72
C VAL A 178 -6.86 -7.49 -8.45
N ASP A 179 -6.10 -7.72 -9.51
CA ASP A 179 -4.69 -8.08 -9.38
C ASP A 179 -3.77 -6.85 -9.32
N TYR A 180 -2.54 -7.07 -8.85
CA TYR A 180 -1.54 -6.02 -8.67
C TYR A 180 -1.19 -5.28 -9.97
N LYS A 181 -1.11 -6.00 -11.10
CA LYS A 181 -0.76 -5.37 -12.39
C LYS A 181 -1.87 -4.43 -12.84
N LYS A 182 -3.13 -4.84 -12.68
CA LYS A 182 -4.27 -3.98 -13.00
C LYS A 182 -4.32 -2.75 -12.09
N VAL A 183 -4.07 -2.90 -10.79
CA VAL A 183 -3.97 -1.76 -9.87
C VAL A 183 -2.86 -0.80 -10.30
N LEU A 184 -1.64 -1.29 -10.53
CA LEU A 184 -0.52 -0.46 -10.95
C LEU A 184 -0.76 0.21 -12.31
N ALA A 185 -1.46 -0.44 -13.24
CA ALA A 185 -1.85 0.16 -14.51
C ALA A 185 -2.96 1.22 -14.37
N SER A 186 -3.69 1.22 -13.25
CA SER A 186 -4.87 2.07 -13.02
C SER A 186 -4.59 3.27 -12.10
N VAL A 187 -3.42 3.34 -11.45
CA VAL A 187 -3.00 4.57 -10.75
C VAL A 187 -2.67 5.69 -11.75
N SER A 188 -2.44 6.92 -11.26
CA SER A 188 -2.04 8.00 -12.15
C SER A 188 -0.73 7.66 -12.89
N GLU A 189 -0.54 8.19 -14.10
CA GLU A 189 0.67 7.91 -14.88
C GLU A 189 1.94 8.31 -14.11
N GLN A 190 1.89 9.45 -13.41
CA GLN A 190 3.01 9.92 -12.62
C GLN A 190 3.33 8.97 -11.45
N THR A 191 2.31 8.53 -10.70
CA THR A 191 2.50 7.52 -9.64
C THR A 191 3.12 6.25 -10.20
N ARG A 192 2.58 5.73 -11.30
CA ARG A 192 3.06 4.49 -11.92
C ARG A 192 4.54 4.58 -12.28
N ARG A 193 4.95 5.65 -12.97
CA ARG A 193 6.35 5.87 -13.37
C ARG A 193 7.27 5.96 -12.15
N GLN A 194 6.88 6.73 -11.13
CA GLN A 194 7.68 6.87 -9.91
C GLN A 194 7.77 5.55 -9.14
N TYR A 195 6.70 4.76 -9.14
CA TYR A 195 6.65 3.48 -8.45
C TYR A 195 7.57 2.46 -9.13
N GLU A 196 7.51 2.39 -10.46
CA GLU A 196 8.39 1.54 -11.28
C GLU A 196 9.85 1.95 -11.10
N GLN A 197 10.17 3.25 -11.07
CA GLN A 197 11.51 3.76 -10.78
C GLN A 197 11.97 3.42 -9.37
N TRP A 198 11.10 3.54 -8.36
CA TRP A 198 11.43 3.16 -6.99
C TRP A 198 11.68 1.65 -6.88
N LEU A 199 10.96 0.83 -7.66
CA LEU A 199 11.09 -0.62 -7.61
C LEU A 199 12.39 -1.14 -8.26
N HIS A 200 12.88 -0.44 -9.30
CA HIS A 200 14.09 -0.79 -10.06
C HIS A 200 15.35 -0.08 -9.56
#